data_AF-A0ABD5E060-F1
#
_entry.id   AF-A0ABD5E060-F1
#
_cell.length_a   1.000
_cell.length_b   1.000
_cell.length_c   1.000
_cell.angle_alpha   90.00
_cell.angle_beta   90.00
_cell.angle_gamma   90.00
#
_symmetry.space_group_name_H-M   'P 1'
#
loop_
_entity.id
_entity.type
_entity.pdbx_description
1 polymer ?
#
loop_
_entity_poly.entity_id
_entity_poly.type
_entity_poly.pdbx_seq_one_letter_code
_entity_poly.pdbx_strand_id
1 'polypeptide(L)' 'MTTSTLQHNDNKAVEVENRVIKKLFRRLITFLFVLFVFSFLDRINIGFAGLTMGKDLGLTSTMFGLAATLFYV' A
#
# COMPACT_ATOMS: atom_id res chain seq x y z
N MET A 1 -9.09 -39.26 31.50
CA MET A 1 -7.66 -38.97 31.27
C MET A 1 -7.33 -38.58 29.81
N THR A 2 -8.30 -38.59 28.88
CA THR A 2 -8.09 -38.33 27.44
C THR A 2 -8.46 -36.91 26.97
N THR A 3 -9.10 -36.10 27.82
CA THR A 3 -9.53 -34.73 27.47
C THR A 3 -8.40 -33.70 27.52
N SER A 4 -7.43 -33.87 28.43
CA SER A 4 -6.29 -32.94 28.57
C SER A 4 -5.28 -33.01 27.42
N THR A 5 -5.17 -34.15 26.72
CA THR A 5 -4.25 -34.31 25.59
C THR A 5 -4.78 -33.67 24.30
N LEU A 6 -6.11 -33.65 24.12
CA LEU A 6 -6.75 -33.00 22.96
C LEU A 6 -6.71 -31.47 23.08
N GLN A 7 -7.08 -30.93 24.26
CA GLN A 7 -6.96 -29.48 24.52
C GLN A 7 -5.53 -28.96 24.34
N HIS A 8 -4.51 -29.73 24.71
CA HIS A 8 -3.11 -29.32 24.51
C HIS A 8 -2.71 -29.21 23.03
N ASN A 9 -3.28 -30.04 22.16
CA ASN A 9 -3.02 -30.00 20.73
C ASN A 9 -3.70 -28.80 20.05
N ASP A 10 -4.96 -28.52 20.42
CA ASP A 10 -5.71 -27.38 19.88
C ASP A 10 -5.07 -26.05 20.26
N ASN A 11 -4.65 -25.90 21.52
CA ASN A 11 -3.94 -24.69 21.98
C ASN A 11 -2.63 -24.46 21.22
N LYS A 12 -1.89 -25.53 20.91
CA LYS A 12 -0.66 -25.43 20.11
C LYS A 12 -0.93 -25.04 18.66
N ALA A 13 -1.99 -25.58 18.05
CA ALA A 13 -2.39 -25.21 16.69
C ALA A 13 -2.75 -23.72 16.61
N VAL A 14 -3.57 -23.22 17.53
CA VAL A 14 -3.96 -21.80 17.62
C VAL A 14 -2.74 -20.89 17.85
N GLU A 15 -1.80 -21.29 18.70
CA GLU A 15 -0.55 -20.54 18.90
C GLU A 15 0.30 -20.45 17.63
N VAL A 16 0.42 -21.54 16.87
CA VAL A 16 1.18 -21.57 15.62
C VAL A 16 0.50 -20.68 14.58
N GLU A 17 -0.82 -20.76 14.43
CA GLU A 17 -1.61 -19.92 13.53
C GLU A 17 -1.40 -18.43 13.83
N ASN A 18 -1.54 -18.02 15.10
CA ASN A 18 -1.34 -16.64 15.52
C ASN A 18 0.09 -16.13 15.23
N ARG A 19 1.12 -16.98 15.40
CA ARG A 19 2.50 -16.62 15.06
C ARG A 19 2.68 -16.41 13.55
N VAL A 20 2.06 -17.25 12.73
CA VAL A 20 2.11 -17.15 11.26
C VAL A 20 1.39 -15.88 10.79
N ILE A 21 0.18 -15.61 11.29
CA ILE A 21 -0.59 -14.41 10.96
C ILE A 21 0.20 -13.14 11.30
N LYS A 22 0.75 -13.04 12.52
CA LYS A 22 1.56 -11.87 12.93
C LYS A 22 2.80 -11.67 12.06
N LYS A 23 3.44 -12.77 11.64
CA LYS A 23 4.63 -12.71 10.77
C LYS A 23 4.27 -12.23 9.37
N LEU A 24 3.17 -12.73 8.80
CA LEU A 24 2.64 -12.29 7.51
C LEU A 24 2.22 -10.83 7.56
N PHE A 25 1.43 -10.44 8.56
CA PHE A 25 0.89 -9.09 8.69
C PHE A 25 2.00 -8.03 8.74
N ARG A 26 3.07 -8.28 9.51
CA ARG A 26 4.22 -7.36 9.58
C ARG A 26 4.92 -7.21 8.22
N ARG A 27 5.12 -8.30 7.48
CA ARG A 27 5.73 -8.25 6.15
C ARG A 27 4.83 -7.52 5.15
N LEU A 28 3.53 -7.80 5.20
CA LEU A 28 2.53 -7.19 4.32
C LEU A 28 2.42 -5.69 4.58
N ILE A 29 2.34 -5.25 5.84
CA ILE A 29 2.30 -3.84 6.22
C ILE A 29 3.57 -3.11 5.81
N THR A 30 4.76 -3.69 6.01
CA THR A 30 6.01 -3.05 5.55
C THR A 30 6.01 -2.87 4.04
N PHE A 31 5.58 -3.88 3.28
CA PHE A 31 5.50 -3.77 1.83
C PHE A 31 4.45 -2.75 1.39
N LEU A 32 3.28 -2.75 2.03
CA LEU A 32 2.20 -1.81 1.75
C LEU A 32 2.61 -0.38 2.05
N PHE A 33 3.36 -0.15 3.12
CA PHE A 33 3.89 1.16 3.48
C PHE A 33 4.86 1.68 2.41
N VAL A 34 5.80 0.84 1.97
CA VAL A 34 6.75 1.22 0.90
C VAL A 34 5.99 1.53 -0.39
N LEU A 35 5.06 0.66 -0.79
CA LEU A 35 4.26 0.86 -1.99
C LEU A 35 3.37 2.11 -1.90
N PHE A 36 2.84 2.40 -0.70
CA PHE A 36 2.08 3.61 -0.43
C PHE A 36 2.94 4.87 -0.61
N VAL A 37 4.19 4.86 -0.11
CA VAL A 37 5.12 5.97 -0.32
C VAL A 37 5.40 6.17 -1.82
N PHE A 38 5.67 5.09 -2.57
CA PHE A 38 5.86 5.19 -4.03
C PHE A 38 4.63 5.72 -4.76
N SER A 39 3.43 5.26 -4.39
CA SER A 39 2.17 5.79 -4.94
C SER A 39 2.00 7.28 -4.66
N PHE A 40 2.44 7.73 -3.47
CA PHE A 40 2.41 9.15 -3.12
C PHE A 40 3.44 9.96 -3.92
N LEU A 41 4.64 9.41 -4.14
CA LEU A 41 5.67 10.04 -4.97
C LEU A 41 5.23 10.17 -6.43
N ASP A 42 4.59 9.14 -7.00
CA ASP A 42 4.06 9.19 -8.36
C ASP A 42 3.02 10.33 -8.52
N ARG A 43 2.10 10.45 -7.55
CA ARG A 43 1.12 11.55 -7.49
C ARG A 43 1.76 12.93 -7.35
N ILE A 44 2.85 13.06 -6.61
CA ILE A 44 3.57 14.33 -6.48
C ILE A 44 4.31 14.66 -7.79
N ASN A 45 5.01 13.69 -8.37
CA ASN A 45 5.80 13.87 -9.58
C ASN A 45 4.93 14.27 -10.77
N ILE A 46 3.71 13.72 -10.91
CA ILE A 46 2.78 14.14 -11.97
C ILE A 46 2.30 15.59 -11.78
N GLY A 47 2.12 16.03 -10.53
CA GLY A 47 1.80 17.41 -10.19
C GLY A 47 2.92 18.39 -10.55
N PHE A 48 4.18 18.01 -10.29
CA PHE A 48 5.35 18.79 -10.69
C PHE A 48 5.55 18.80 -12.22
N ALA A 49 5.27 17.70 -12.91
CA ALA A 49 5.34 17.65 -14.37
C ALA A 49 4.43 18.70 -15.03
N GLY A 50 3.28 19.03 -14.45
CA GLY A 50 2.47 20.14 -14.96
C GLY A 50 2.99 21.53 -14.67
N LEU A 51 3.50 21.75 -13.45
CA LEU A 51 4.00 23.06 -13.05
C LEU A 51 5.31 23.42 -13.77
N THR A 52 6.22 22.46 -13.91
CA THR A 52 7.56 22.69 -14.45
C THR A 52 7.63 22.41 -15.95
N MET A 53 6.96 21.35 -16.44
CA MET A 53 7.03 20.93 -17.84
C MET A 53 5.89 21.47 -18.70
N GLY A 54 4.77 21.91 -18.11
CA GLY A 54 3.65 22.49 -18.85
C GLY A 54 4.01 23.77 -19.62
N LYS A 55 4.94 24.57 -19.09
CA LYS A 55 5.44 25.79 -19.73
C LYS A 55 6.37 25.51 -20.91
N ASP A 56 7.16 24.44 -20.83
CA ASP A 56 8.10 24.03 -21.89
C ASP A 56 7.42 23.22 -23.00
N LEU A 57 6.31 22.54 -22.69
CA LEU A 57 5.50 21.75 -23.63
C LEU A 57 4.36 22.54 -24.29
N GLY A 58 4.17 23.82 -23.94
CA GLY A 58 3.10 24.67 -24.48
C GLY A 58 1.69 24.25 -24.03
N LEU A 59 1.58 23.50 -22.92
CA LEU A 59 0.31 23.05 -22.38
C LEU A 59 -0.35 24.19 -21.59
N THR A 60 -1.53 24.62 -22.05
CA THR A 60 -2.34 25.61 -21.33
C THR A 60 -2.78 25.05 -19.97
N SER A 61 -2.89 25.90 -18.95
CA SER A 61 -3.26 25.53 -17.57
C SER A 61 -4.51 24.63 -17.48
N THR A 62 -5.46 24.84 -18.40
CA THR A 62 -6.70 24.06 -18.52
C THR A 62 -6.45 22.61 -18.94
N MET A 63 -5.50 22.34 -19.84
CA MET A 63 -5.17 20.97 -20.29
C MET A 63 -4.48 20.17 -19.20
N PHE A 64 -3.59 20.81 -18.44
CA PHE A 64 -2.95 20.17 -17.29
C PHE A 64 -3.97 19.85 -16.19
N GLY A 65 -4.90 20.77 -15.90
CA GLY A 65 -6.00 20.52 -14.96
C GLY A 65 -6.90 19.35 -15.36
N LEU A 66 -7.21 19.18 -16.65
CA LEU A 66 -7.97 18.03 -17.15
C LEU A 66 -7.18 16.71 -17.03
N ALA A 67 -5.89 16.70 -17.39
CA ALA A 67 -5.05 15.52 -17.29
C ALA A 67 -4.84 15.07 -15.82
N ALA A 68 -4.62 16.03 -14.91
CA ALA A 68 -4.52 15.76 -13.48
C ALA A 68 -5.81 15.18 -12.92
N THR A 69 -6.98 15.69 -13.36
CA THR A 69 -8.28 15.16 -12.93
C THR A 69 -8.50 13.72 -13.43
N LEU A 70 -8.15 13.40 -14.69
CA LEU A 70 -8.25 12.04 -15.22
C LEU A 70 -7.33 11.03 -14.52
N PHE A 71 -6.17 11.48 -14.01
CA PHE A 71 -5.22 10.61 -13.32
C PHE A 71 -5.58 10.38 -11.84
N TYR A 72 -6.39 11.26 -11.25
CA TYR A 72 -6.73 11.24 -9.83
C TYR A 72 -8.14 10.68 -9.52
N VAL A 73 -9.00 10.53 -10.55
CA VAL A 73 -10.36 9.97 -10.46
C VAL A 73 -10.40 8.46 -10.67
#